data_AF-A0A3D4R5E1-F1
#
_entry.id   AF-A0A3D4R5E1-F1
#
_cell.length_a   1.000
_cell.length_b   1.000
_cell.length_c   1.000
_cell.angle_alpha   90.00
_cell.angle_beta   90.00
_cell.angle_gamma   90.00
#
_symmetry.space_group_name_H-M   'P 1'
#
loop_
_entity.id
_entity.type
_entity.pdbx_description
1 polymer ?
#
loop_
_entity_poly.entity_id
_entity_poly.type
_entity_poly.pdbx_seq_one_letter_code
_entity_poly.pdbx_strand_id
1 'polypeptide(L)'
;MRVEKNLSLRVFYIIDKNRVSRRQAAIQQGDLIAFATNQEGLDVAHVGFAVRRGGHLHLLHASSEGGAVAVSPETLPAYLKRHKTFTGILVARFS
;
A
#
# COMPACT_ATOMS: atom_id res chain seq x y z
N MET A 1 14.85 21.07 -8.49
CA MET A 1 14.17 20.29 -7.42
C MET A 1 13.30 21.13 -6.49
N ARG A 2 12.49 22.10 -6.97
CA ARG A 2 11.62 22.89 -6.07
C ARG A 2 10.48 22.04 -5.52
N VAL A 3 9.93 21.13 -6.35
CA VAL A 3 8.81 20.26 -5.98
C VAL A 3 9.24 19.22 -4.96
N GLU A 4 10.33 18.48 -5.21
CA GLU A 4 10.83 17.46 -4.27
C GLU A 4 11.16 18.08 -2.91
N LYS A 5 11.89 19.21 -2.89
CA LYS A 5 12.22 19.93 -1.64
C LYS A 5 10.98 20.31 -0.83
N ASN A 6 9.91 20.77 -1.50
CA ASN A 6 8.67 21.13 -0.82
C ASN A 6 7.92 19.90 -0.29
N LEU A 7 7.98 18.76 -1.00
CA LEU A 7 7.34 17.51 -0.57
C LEU A 7 8.11 16.83 0.57
N SER A 8 9.44 16.92 0.59
CA SER A 8 10.28 16.37 1.66
C SER A 8 10.02 16.98 3.05
N LEU A 9 9.39 18.15 3.11
CA LEU A 9 9.00 18.81 4.37
C LEU A 9 7.65 18.31 4.91
N ARG A 10 6.91 17.51 4.15
CA ARG A 10 5.57 17.04 4.55
C ARG A 10 5.67 15.81 5.44
N VAL A 11 4.77 15.75 6.42
CA VAL A 11 4.60 14.58 7.29
C VAL A 11 3.53 13.67 6.68
N PHE A 12 3.86 12.38 6.55
CA PHE A 12 2.94 11.34 6.11
C PHE A 12 2.62 10.40 7.27
N TYR A 13 1.35 10.04 7.42
CA TYR A 13 0.92 9.03 8.39
C TYR A 13 0.93 7.65 7.76
N ILE A 14 1.87 6.82 8.18
CA ILE A 14 2.07 5.46 7.64
C ILE A 14 1.61 4.44 8.67
N ILE A 15 0.83 3.45 8.22
CA ILE A 15 0.60 2.24 8.98
C ILE A 15 1.81 1.32 8.76
N ASP A 16 2.67 1.22 9.78
CA ASP A 16 3.84 0.32 9.77
C ASP A 16 3.45 -1.11 9.35
N LYS A 17 4.32 -1.76 8.57
CA LYS A 17 4.09 -3.11 8.03
C LYS A 17 3.73 -4.16 9.08
N ASN A 18 4.22 -4.03 10.30
CA ASN A 18 3.94 -4.95 11.40
C ASN A 18 2.60 -4.64 12.11
N ARG A 19 1.98 -3.50 11.80
CA ARG A 19 0.71 -3.05 12.39
C ARG A 19 -0.48 -3.19 11.44
N VAL A 20 -0.27 -3.34 10.13
CA VAL A 20 -1.35 -3.46 9.13
C VAL A 20 -2.32 -4.59 9.46
N SER A 21 -1.81 -5.77 9.81
CA SER A 21 -2.66 -6.93 10.18
C SER A 21 -3.60 -6.63 11.35
N ARG A 22 -3.17 -5.83 12.34
CA ARG A 22 -4.01 -5.41 13.47
C ARG A 22 -5.01 -4.32 13.13
N ARG A 23 -4.81 -3.58 12.03
CA ARG A 23 -5.65 -2.45 11.60
C ARG A 23 -6.52 -2.76 10.38
N GLN A 24 -6.44 -3.98 9.85
CA GLN A 24 -7.13 -4.37 8.62
C GLN A 24 -8.66 -4.19 8.65
N ALA A 25 -9.28 -4.16 9.83
CA ALA A 25 -10.72 -3.93 9.97
C ALA A 25 -11.12 -2.48 9.63
N ALA A 26 -10.23 -1.51 9.79
CA ALA A 26 -10.48 -0.10 9.47
C ALA A 26 -10.28 0.22 7.97
N ILE A 27 -9.63 -0.68 7.23
CA ILE A 27 -9.43 -0.57 5.78
C ILE A 27 -10.70 -1.10 5.09
N GLN A 28 -11.31 -0.27 4.25
CA GLN A 28 -12.56 -0.58 3.58
C GLN A 28 -12.33 -1.06 2.15
N GLN A 29 -13.34 -1.75 1.61
CA GLN A 29 -13.38 -2.10 0.20
C GLN A 29 -13.23 -0.82 -0.64
N GLY A 30 -12.34 -0.82 -1.63
CA GLY A 30 -12.11 0.31 -2.51
C GLY A 30 -11.14 1.37 -1.97
N ASP A 31 -10.63 1.25 -0.74
CA ASP A 31 -9.58 2.14 -0.25
C ASP A 31 -8.35 2.08 -1.16
N LEU A 32 -7.78 3.25 -1.48
CA LEU A 32 -6.50 3.33 -2.16
C LEU A 32 -5.38 3.02 -1.17
N ILE A 33 -4.54 2.07 -1.54
CA ILE A 33 -3.39 1.62 -0.78
C ILE A 33 -2.13 2.07 -1.50
N ALA A 34 -1.30 2.86 -0.84
CA ALA A 34 0.01 3.27 -1.32
C ALA A 34 1.10 2.64 -0.45
N PHE A 35 2.01 1.89 -1.06
CA PHE A 35 3.09 1.17 -0.38
C PHE A 35 4.28 2.10 -0.15
N ALA A 36 4.46 2.52 1.10
CA ALA A 36 5.63 3.29 1.52
C ALA A 36 6.90 2.44 1.41
N THR A 37 8.02 3.04 1.02
CA THR A 37 9.28 2.33 0.77
C THR A 37 10.45 2.93 1.56
N ASN A 38 11.53 2.17 1.71
CA ASN A 38 12.82 2.64 2.21
C ASN A 38 13.84 2.94 1.09
N GLN A 39 13.40 2.90 -0.17
CA GLN A 39 14.25 3.27 -1.30
C GLN A 39 14.58 4.76 -1.25
N GLU A 40 15.87 5.09 -1.36
CA GLU A 40 16.35 6.47 -1.27
C GLU A 40 15.70 7.36 -2.34
N GLY A 41 15.20 8.53 -1.91
CA GLY A 41 14.54 9.49 -2.79
C GLY A 41 13.12 9.12 -3.24
N LEU A 42 12.53 8.04 -2.73
CA LEU A 42 11.19 7.59 -3.10
C LEU A 42 10.30 7.37 -1.86
N ASP A 43 9.09 7.93 -1.90
CA ASP A 43 8.10 7.82 -0.83
C ASP A 43 7.20 6.59 -1.00
N VAL A 44 6.65 6.39 -2.21
CA VAL A 44 5.73 5.31 -2.56
C VAL A 44 6.26 4.54 -3.77
N ALA A 45 6.38 3.21 -3.62
CA ALA A 45 6.90 2.35 -4.68
C ALA A 45 5.83 1.60 -5.47
N HIS A 46 4.63 1.44 -4.91
CA HIS A 46 3.53 0.74 -5.57
C HIS A 46 2.17 1.19 -5.05
N VAL A 47 1.11 0.96 -5.82
CA VAL A 47 -0.27 1.30 -5.45
C VAL A 47 -1.27 0.23 -5.87
N GLY A 48 -2.43 0.23 -5.22
CA GLY A 48 -3.60 -0.54 -5.64
C GLY A 48 -4.80 -0.23 -4.78
N PHE A 49 -5.84 -1.06 -4.88
CA PHE A 49 -7.08 -0.93 -4.12
C PHE A 49 -7.26 -2.10 -3.15
N ALA A 50 -7.77 -1.81 -1.96
CA ALA A 50 -8.24 -2.80 -1.02
C ALA A 50 -9.47 -3.54 -1.57
N VAL A 51 -9.43 -4.87 -1.59
CA VAL A 51 -10.59 -5.70 -1.96
C VAL A 51 -10.78 -6.81 -0.94
N ARG A 52 -12.02 -7.06 -0.51
CA ARG A 52 -12.32 -8.18 0.39
C ARG A 52 -12.76 -9.40 -0.40
N ARG A 53 -12.15 -10.56 -0.12
CA ARG A 53 -12.53 -11.88 -0.66
C ARG A 53 -12.61 -12.88 0.48
N GLY A 54 -13.76 -13.53 0.65
CA GLY A 54 -13.96 -14.48 1.76
C GLY A 54 -13.66 -13.89 3.14
N GLY A 55 -13.93 -12.60 3.35
CA GLY A 55 -13.61 -11.89 4.60
C GLY A 55 -12.16 -11.41 4.74
N HIS A 56 -11.24 -11.90 3.91
CA HIS A 56 -9.83 -11.49 3.92
C HIS A 56 -9.59 -10.26 3.07
N LEU A 57 -8.65 -9.41 3.51
CA LEU A 57 -8.25 -8.21 2.79
C LEU A 57 -7.13 -8.54 1.80
N HIS A 58 -7.36 -8.28 0.53
CA HIS A 58 -6.44 -8.47 -0.60
C HIS A 58 -6.19 -7.14 -1.32
N LEU A 59 -5.29 -7.17 -2.30
CA LEU A 59 -4.92 -6.03 -3.14
C LEU A 59 -5.36 -6.28 -4.58
N LEU A 60 -6.14 -5.36 -5.15
CA LEU A 60 -6.38 -5.24 -6.59
C LEU A 60 -5.37 -4.23 -7.16
N HIS A 61 -4.50 -4.65 -8.08
CA HIS A 61 -3.47 -3.77 -8.62
C HIS A 61 -3.05 -4.20 -10.03
N ALA A 62 -2.42 -3.27 -10.77
CA ALA A 62 -1.66 -3.64 -11.96
C ALA A 62 -0.41 -4.40 -11.51
N SER A 63 -0.31 -5.68 -11.88
CA SER A 63 0.83 -6.52 -11.55
C SER A 63 1.80 -6.55 -12.71
N SER A 64 3.03 -6.06 -12.50
CA SER A 64 4.10 -6.21 -13.49
C SER A 64 4.51 -7.67 -13.69
N GLU A 65 4.43 -8.48 -12.64
CA GLU A 65 4.70 -9.93 -12.69
C GLU A 65 3.64 -10.69 -13.50
N GLY A 66 2.37 -10.25 -13.39
CA GLY A 66 1.24 -10.86 -14.11
C GLY A 66 0.91 -10.20 -15.46
N GLY A 67 1.55 -9.08 -15.80
CA GLY A 67 1.28 -8.31 -17.02
C GLY A 67 -0.15 -7.74 -17.14
N ALA A 68 -0.93 -7.75 -16.06
CA ALA A 68 -2.35 -7.41 -16.07
C ALA A 68 -2.82 -6.87 -14.71
N VAL A 69 -4.01 -6.26 -14.71
CA VAL A 69 -4.72 -5.92 -13.47
C VAL A 69 -5.25 -7.21 -12.85
N ALA A 70 -4.85 -7.48 -11.62
CA ALA A 70 -5.21 -8.72 -10.92
C ALA A 70 -5.44 -8.45 -9.42
N VAL A 71 -6.15 -9.38 -8.79
CA VAL A 71 -6.20 -9.46 -7.33
C VAL A 71 -5.08 -10.38 -6.88
N SER A 72 -4.19 -9.89 -6.01
CA SER A 72 -3.12 -10.72 -5.46
C SER A 72 -3.71 -11.93 -4.72
N PRO A 73 -3.18 -13.15 -4.94
CA PRO A 73 -3.68 -14.36 -4.27
C PRO A 73 -3.43 -14.32 -2.75
N GLU A 74 -2.38 -13.63 -2.33
CA GLU A 74 -2.06 -13.38 -0.93
C GLU A 74 -2.81 -12.19 -0.35
N THR A 75 -2.94 -12.16 0.98
CA THR A 75 -3.58 -11.03 1.68
C THR A 75 -2.73 -9.76 1.59
N LEU A 76 -3.34 -8.58 1.73
CA LEU A 76 -2.64 -7.31 1.72
C LEU A 76 -1.47 -7.24 2.74
N PRO A 77 -1.62 -7.71 4.01
CA PRO A 77 -0.49 -7.78 4.93
C PRO A 77 0.60 -8.76 4.50
N ALA A 78 0.25 -9.86 3.83
CA ALA A 78 1.22 -10.82 3.32
C ALA A 78 2.00 -10.25 2.13
N TYR A 79 1.31 -9.62 1.17
CA TYR A 79 1.90 -8.89 0.06
C TYR A 79 2.91 -7.84 0.56
N LEU A 80 2.48 -7.02 1.53
CA LEU A 80 3.35 -6.00 2.14
C LEU A 80 4.61 -6.60 2.77
N LYS A 81 4.51 -7.74 3.45
CA LYS A 81 5.66 -8.39 4.11
C LYS A 81 6.59 -9.11 3.14
N ARG A 82 6.06 -9.62 2.01
CA ARG A 82 6.83 -10.28 0.95
C ARG A 82 7.84 -9.32 0.31
N HIS A 83 7.46 -8.06 0.13
CA HIS A 83 8.32 -7.03 -0.46
C HIS A 83 9.20 -6.33 0.58
N LYS A 84 10.49 -6.70 0.62
CA LYS A 84 11.45 -6.25 1.66
C LYS A 84 11.62 -4.72 1.75
N THR A 85 11.50 -4.02 0.62
CA THR A 85 11.66 -2.56 0.56
C THR A 85 10.44 -1.81 1.10
N PHE A 86 9.28 -2.46 1.15
CA PHE A 86 8.09 -1.81 1.70
C PHE A 86 8.17 -1.71 3.23
N THR A 87 7.86 -0.53 3.74
CA THR A 87 7.94 -0.19 5.16
C THR A 87 6.56 -0.09 5.81
N GLY A 88 5.53 0.19 5.02
CA GLY A 88 4.16 0.32 5.49
C GLY A 88 3.21 0.73 4.37
N ILE A 89 2.01 1.17 4.75
CA ILE A 89 1.02 1.68 3.81
C ILE A 89 0.46 3.03 4.25
N LEU A 90 0.17 3.88 3.27
CA LEU A 90 -0.78 4.97 3.39
C LEU A 90 -2.14 4.48 2.87
N VAL A 91 -3.21 4.99 3.46
CA VAL A 91 -4.58 4.63 3.10
C VAL A 91 -5.35 5.89 2.79
N ALA A 92 -5.98 5.95 1.63
CA ALA A 92 -6.86 7.04 1.22
C ALA A 92 -8.23 6.48 0.80
N ARG A 93 -9.27 7.28 0.99
CA ARG A 93 -10.65 6.94 0.64
C ARG A 93 -11.28 8.11 -0.09
N PHE A 94 -11.95 7.83 -1.20
CA PHE A 94 -12.73 8.83 -1.91
C PHE A 94 -14.03 9.12 -1.15
N SER A 95 -14.41 10.38 -1.09
CA SER A 95 -15.67 10.87 -0.51
C SER A 95 -16.68 11.19 -1.60
#